data_AF-A0A965DGI7-F1
#
_entry.id   AF-A0A965DGI7-F1
#
_cell.length_a   1.000
_cell.length_b   1.000
_cell.length_c   1.000
_cell.angle_alpha   90.00
_cell.angle_beta   90.00
_cell.angle_gamma   90.00
#
_symmetry.space_group_name_H-M   'P 1'
#
loop_
_entity.id
_entity.type
_entity.pdbx_description
1 polymer ?
#
loop_
_entity_poly.entity_id
_entity_poly.type
_entity_poly.pdbx_seq_one_letter_code
_entity_poly.pdbx_strand_id
1 'polypeptide(L)'
;MEIDEPCVCCSKKTYHYLYDSKESRNGFFLNRNWLVIRFAEEQVCRCPESCCTFVAQVINNLIGEPIPSGLRNAKDLPEIKRWTEGEAQQMADTNYREPYLD
;
A
#
# COMPACT_ATOMS: atom_id res chain seq x y z
N MET A 1 -6.16 0.09 7.42
CA MET A 1 -5.62 0.14 6.05
C MET A 1 -4.68 1.32 5.98
N GLU A 2 -3.55 1.17 5.33
CA GLU A 2 -2.55 2.22 5.16
C GLU A 2 -2.11 2.27 3.69
N ILE A 3 -1.70 3.46 3.24
CA ILE A 3 -1.11 3.68 1.91
C ILE A 3 0.31 4.16 2.16
N ASP A 4 1.26 3.58 1.44
CA ASP A 4 2.68 3.87 1.56
C ASP A 4 3.19 4.64 0.35
N GLU A 5 3.54 5.91 0.56
CA GLU A 5 4.28 6.72 -0.40
C GLU A 5 5.80 6.61 -0.17
N PRO A 6 6.63 6.59 -1.23
CA PRO A 6 8.09 6.48 -1.07
C PRO A 6 8.71 7.75 -0.47
N CYS A 7 8.11 8.91 -0.72
CA CYS A 7 8.57 10.20 -0.20
C CYS A 7 7.44 11.24 -0.22
N VAL A 8 7.55 12.29 0.58
CA VAL A 8 6.57 13.39 0.60
C VAL A 8 6.80 14.35 -0.57
N CYS A 9 5.75 14.58 -1.36
CA CYS A 9 5.73 15.36 -2.60
C CYS A 9 6.56 16.66 -2.54
N CYS A 10 6.35 17.50 -1.52
CA CYS A 10 7.00 18.82 -1.46
C CYS A 10 8.38 18.84 -0.80
N SER A 11 8.72 17.84 0.02
CA SER A 11 9.94 17.89 0.84
C SER A 11 11.00 16.86 0.45
N LYS A 12 10.66 15.92 -0.44
CA LYS A 12 11.46 14.73 -0.78
C LYS A 12 11.88 13.89 0.42
N LYS A 13 11.32 14.17 1.60
CA LYS A 13 11.59 13.40 2.81
C LYS A 13 11.00 12.01 2.65
N THR A 14 11.84 11.00 2.81
CA THR A 14 11.50 9.59 2.70
C THR A 14 10.80 9.11 3.97
N TYR A 15 9.80 8.24 3.81
CA TYR A 15 9.08 7.58 4.89
C TYR A 15 8.66 6.17 4.43
N HIS A 16 8.11 5.38 5.35
CA HIS A 16 7.45 4.10 5.06
C HIS A 16 8.36 3.03 4.42
N TYR A 17 9.67 3.25 4.50
CA TYR A 17 10.70 2.30 4.11
C TYR A 17 10.89 1.21 5.17
N LEU A 18 11.60 0.15 4.79
CA LEU A 18 11.93 -0.96 5.68
C LEU A 18 12.72 -0.46 6.91
N TYR A 19 12.25 -0.83 8.09
CA TYR A 19 12.82 -0.42 9.38
C TYR A 19 12.68 1.08 9.72
N ASP A 20 11.76 1.80 9.10
CA ASP A 20 11.34 3.12 9.59
C ASP A 20 10.93 3.01 11.07
N SER A 21 11.39 3.94 11.90
CA SER A 21 10.98 4.10 13.31
C SER A 21 9.46 4.04 13.54
N LYS A 22 8.67 4.43 12.53
CA LYS A 22 7.21 4.41 12.54
C LYS A 22 6.60 3.01 12.33
N GLU A 23 7.38 2.00 11.94
CA GLU A 23 6.91 0.60 11.82
C GLU A 23 6.43 0.03 13.15
N SER A 24 6.82 0.62 14.28
CA SER A 24 6.29 0.28 15.62
C SER A 24 4.75 0.37 15.70
N ARG A 25 4.12 1.22 14.86
CA ARG A 25 2.66 1.31 14.73
C ARG A 25 2.04 0.00 14.27
N ASN A 26 2.69 -0.74 13.37
CA ASN A 26 2.20 -2.03 12.90
C ASN A 26 2.09 -3.02 14.07
N GLY A 27 3.14 -3.10 14.90
CA GLY A 27 3.14 -3.92 16.11
C GLY A 27 2.03 -3.55 17.10
N PHE A 28 1.75 -2.25 17.25
CA PHE A 28 0.65 -1.78 18.12
C PHE A 28 -0.72 -2.34 17.72
N PHE A 29 -1.00 -2.37 16.41
CA PHE A 29 -2.26 -2.88 15.85
C PHE A 29 -2.33 -4.41 15.89
N LEU A 30 -1.27 -5.10 15.45
CA LEU A 30 -1.21 -6.56 15.45
C LEU A 30 -1.38 -7.14 16.87
N ASN A 31 -0.77 -6.52 17.87
CA ASN A 31 -0.91 -6.93 19.28
C ASN A 31 -2.33 -6.74 19.85
N ARG A 32 -3.23 -6.11 19.09
CA ARG A 32 -4.64 -5.88 19.45
C ARG A 32 -5.59 -6.59 18.48
N ASN A 33 -5.12 -7.62 17.78
CA ASN A 33 -5.89 -8.42 16.82
C ASN A 33 -6.45 -7.60 15.63
N TRP A 34 -5.82 -6.46 15.32
CA TRP A 34 -6.12 -5.76 14.08
C TRP A 34 -5.31 -6.36 12.94
N LEU A 35 -5.97 -6.68 11.84
CA LEU A 35 -5.32 -6.94 10.58
C LEU A 35 -4.92 -5.61 9.93
N VAL A 36 -3.69 -5.51 9.44
CA VAL A 36 -3.19 -4.33 8.72
C VAL A 36 -2.94 -4.71 7.27
N ILE A 37 -3.68 -4.08 6.35
CA ILE A 37 -3.41 -4.10 4.90
C ILE A 37 -2.69 -2.81 4.54
N ARG A 38 -1.57 -2.93 3.84
CA ARG A 38 -0.76 -1.82 3.31
C ARG A 38 -0.66 -1.94 1.81
N PHE A 39 -0.96 -0.86 1.11
CA PHE A 39 -0.75 -0.73 -0.34
C PHE A 39 0.34 0.30 -0.60
N ALA A 40 1.16 0.09 -1.62
CA ALA A 40 1.97 1.17 -2.17
C ALA A 40 1.05 2.22 -2.79
N GLU A 41 1.42 3.50 -2.71
CA GLU A 41 0.67 4.60 -3.33
C GLU A 41 0.39 4.33 -4.81
N GLU A 42 1.38 3.83 -5.54
CA GLU A 42 1.24 3.48 -6.95
C GLU A 42 0.15 2.42 -7.21
N GLN A 43 -0.01 1.43 -6.33
CA GLN A 43 -1.07 0.42 -6.47
C GLN A 43 -2.45 1.07 -6.39
N VAL A 44 -2.62 2.02 -5.47
CA VAL A 44 -3.89 2.73 -5.27
C VAL A 44 -4.16 3.69 -6.42
N CYS A 45 -3.15 4.41 -6.89
CA CYS A 45 -3.28 5.35 -8.02
C CYS A 45 -3.55 4.62 -9.34
N ARG A 46 -2.81 3.55 -9.65
CA ARG A 46 -2.93 2.84 -10.94
C ARG A 46 -4.06 1.81 -10.97
N CYS A 47 -4.38 1.18 -9.84
CA CYS A 47 -5.28 0.02 -9.79
C CYS A 47 -6.23 0.07 -8.57
N PRO A 48 -7.03 1.14 -8.39
CA PRO A 48 -7.90 1.29 -7.22
C PRO A 48 -8.95 0.18 -7.10
N GLU A 49 -9.53 -0.29 -8.22
CA GLU A 49 -10.49 -1.39 -8.21
C GLU A 49 -9.85 -2.71 -7.74
N SER A 50 -8.63 -3.01 -8.21
CA SER A 50 -7.88 -4.19 -7.77
C SER A 50 -7.54 -4.13 -6.28
N CYS A 51 -7.25 -2.94 -5.74
CA CYS A 51 -7.06 -2.75 -4.30
C CYS A 51 -8.35 -3.07 -3.52
N CYS A 52 -9.50 -2.58 -3.98
CA CYS A 52 -10.80 -2.89 -3.39
C CYS A 52 -11.12 -4.40 -3.45
N THR A 53 -10.82 -5.05 -4.58
CA THR A 53 -10.99 -6.50 -4.73
C THR A 53 -10.11 -7.27 -3.76
N PHE A 54 -8.84 -6.87 -3.58
CA PHE A 54 -7.95 -7.48 -2.59
C PHE A 54 -8.53 -7.38 -1.18
N VAL A 55 -9.06 -6.21 -0.80
CA VAL A 55 -9.71 -6.02 0.51
C VAL A 55 -10.93 -6.92 0.66
N ALA A 56 -11.78 -7.01 -0.37
CA ALA A 56 -12.96 -7.87 -0.35
C ALA A 56 -12.58 -9.35 -0.23
N GLN A 57 -11.51 -9.79 -0.91
CA GLN A 57 -10.97 -11.15 -0.79
C GLN A 57 -10.45 -11.42 0.62
N VAL A 58 -9.75 -10.47 1.24
CA VAL A 58 -9.29 -10.60 2.64
C VAL A 58 -10.47 -10.73 3.59
N ILE A 59 -11.51 -9.91 3.46
CA ILE A 59 -12.72 -10.01 4.29
C ILE A 59 -13.42 -11.36 4.07
N ASN A 60 -13.58 -11.78 2.82
CA ASN A 60 -14.16 -13.08 2.48
C ASN A 60 -13.39 -14.24 3.13
N ASN A 61 -12.06 -14.21 3.08
CA ASN A 61 -11.22 -15.25 3.68
C ASN A 61 -11.29 -15.27 5.21
N LEU A 62 -11.53 -14.13 5.85
CA LEU A 62 -11.59 -14.03 7.31
C LEU A 62 -12.94 -14.42 7.89
N ILE A 63 -14.04 -13.99 7.26
CA ILE A 63 -15.39 -14.11 7.84
C ILE A 63 -16.44 -14.69 6.89
N GLY A 64 -16.05 -15.06 5.66
CA GLY A 64 -16.95 -15.66 4.66
C GLY A 64 -17.85 -14.68 3.92
N GLU A 65 -17.70 -13.37 4.12
CA GLU A 65 -18.53 -12.35 3.46
C GLU A 65 -18.32 -12.39 1.94
N PRO A 66 -19.37 -12.54 1.12
CA PRO A 66 -19.21 -12.71 -0.32
C PRO A 66 -18.64 -11.47 -1.00
N ILE A 67 -17.72 -11.68 -1.95
CA ILE A 67 -17.16 -10.58 -2.76
C ILE A 67 -18.28 -9.91 -3.58
N PRO A 68 -18.46 -8.58 -3.48
CA PRO A 68 -19.45 -7.84 -4.27
C PRO A 68 -19.25 -8.07 -5.77
N SER A 69 -20.35 -8.24 -6.52
CA SER A 69 -20.30 -8.55 -7.95
C SER A 69 -19.48 -7.54 -8.77
N GLY A 70 -19.57 -6.25 -8.42
CA GLY A 70 -18.79 -5.18 -9.07
C GLY A 70 -17.26 -5.29 -8.91
N LEU A 71 -16.78 -6.09 -7.95
CA LEU A 71 -15.35 -6.28 -7.67
C LEU A 71 -14.80 -7.61 -8.22
N ARG A 72 -15.66 -8.50 -8.74
CA ARG A 72 -15.25 -9.84 -9.17
C ARG A 72 -14.41 -9.89 -10.45
N ASN A 73 -14.42 -8.82 -11.24
CA ASN A 73 -13.77 -8.76 -12.55
C ASN A 73 -12.50 -7.90 -12.57
N ALA A 74 -12.05 -7.40 -11.41
CA ALA A 74 -10.83 -6.60 -11.36
C ALA A 74 -9.61 -7.46 -11.75
N LYS A 75 -8.64 -6.84 -12.43
CA LYS A 75 -7.36 -7.48 -12.73
C LYS A 75 -6.57 -7.73 -11.46
N ASP A 76 -5.64 -8.68 -11.51
CA ASP A 76 -4.72 -8.94 -10.40
C ASP A 76 -3.96 -7.66 -10.01
N LEU A 77 -3.85 -7.45 -8.69
CA LEU A 77 -3.12 -6.33 -8.14
C LEU A 77 -1.61 -6.59 -8.30
N PRO A 78 -0.85 -5.74 -9.01
CA PRO A 78 0.58 -5.96 -9.18
C PRO A 78 1.29 -5.90 -7.82
N GLU A 79 2.19 -6.84 -7.57
CA GLU A 79 3.03 -6.83 -6.38
C GLU A 79 4.09 -5.71 -6.50
N ILE A 80 4.15 -4.84 -5.49
CA ILE A 80 5.21 -3.83 -5.38
C ILE A 80 6.07 -4.19 -4.17
N LYS A 81 7.36 -4.43 -4.42
CA LYS A 81 8.33 -4.68 -3.36
C LYS A 81 8.44 -3.44 -2.47
N ARG A 82 8.35 -3.63 -1.16
CA ARG A 82 8.70 -2.56 -0.19
C ARG A 82 10.14 -2.11 -0.38
N TRP A 83 10.36 -0.82 -0.21
CA TRP A 83 11.65 -0.17 -0.41
C TRP A 83 12.43 0.04 0.89
N THR A 84 13.75 0.01 0.78
CA THR A 84 14.72 0.50 1.77
C THR A 84 14.76 2.02 1.77
N GLU A 85 15.41 2.63 2.77
CA GLU A 85 15.61 4.08 2.81
C GLU A 85 16.38 4.58 1.57
N GLY A 86 17.40 3.85 1.12
CA GLY A 86 18.16 4.19 -0.09
C GLY A 86 17.31 4.12 -1.37
N GLU A 87 16.49 3.08 -1.51
CA GLU A 87 15.53 2.96 -2.63
C GLU A 87 14.47 4.10 -2.59
N ALA A 88 13.99 4.48 -1.39
CA ALA A 88 13.10 5.63 -1.21
C ALA A 88 13.74 6.95 -1.65
N GLN A 89 15.01 7.15 -1.28
CA GLN A 89 15.74 8.36 -1.65
C GLN A 89 15.95 8.40 -3.16
N GLN A 90 16.33 7.28 -3.77
CA GLN A 90 16.45 7.17 -5.22
C GLN A 90 15.12 7.52 -5.91
N MET A 91 14.00 6.98 -5.42
CA MET A 91 12.67 7.30 -5.95
C MET A 91 12.31 8.79 -5.81
N ALA A 92 12.74 9.45 -4.73
CA ALA A 92 12.56 10.89 -4.55
C ALA A 92 13.43 11.72 -5.51
N ASP A 93 14.65 11.26 -5.79
CA ASP A 93 15.59 11.93 -6.67
C ASP A 93 15.20 11.77 -8.15
N THR A 94 14.64 10.62 -8.53
CA THR A 94 14.17 10.34 -9.90
C THR A 94 12.72 10.74 -10.15
N ASN A 95 12.08 11.47 -9.22
CA ASN A 95 10.68 11.85 -9.28
C ASN A 95 9.74 10.66 -9.63
N TYR A 96 9.99 9.51 -9.01
CA TYR A 96 9.28 8.23 -9.27
C TYR A 96 7.75 8.35 -9.25
N ARG A 97 7.22 9.29 -8.46
CA ARG A 97 5.78 9.48 -8.27
C ARG A 97 5.08 10.17 -9.44
N GLU A 98 5.78 11.01 -10.20
CA GLU A 98 5.17 11.83 -11.27
C GLU A 98 4.39 10.99 -12.30
N PRO A 99 4.92 9.88 -12.84
CA PRO A 99 4.26 9.12 -13.91
C PRO A 99 2.95 8.41 -13.53
N TYR A 100 2.52 8.46 -12.27
CA TYR A 100 1.25 7.87 -11.82
C TYR A 100 0.41 8.80 -10.93
N LEU A 101 0.85 10.05 -10.74
CA LEU A 101 0.08 11.07 -10.01
C LEU A 101 -0.57 12.13 -10.93
N ASP A 102 -0.32 12.06 -12.24
CA ASP A 102 -0.91 12.93 -13.26
C ASP A 102 -2.39 12.60 -13.57
#